data_AF-A0A426QPV6-F1
#
_entry.id   AF-A0A426QPV6-F1
#
_cell.length_a   1.000
_cell.length_b   1.000
_cell.length_c   1.000
_cell.angle_alpha   90.00
_cell.angle_beta   90.00
_cell.angle_gamma   90.00
#
_symmetry.space_group_name_H-M   'P 1'
#
loop_
_entity.id
_entity.type
_entity.pdbx_description
1 polymer ?
#
loop_
_entity_poly.entity_id
_entity_poly.type
_entity_poly.pdbx_seq_one_letter_code
_entity_poly.pdbx_strand_id
1 'polypeptide(L)'
;MRAHFAALGMGPLGGSEQSFDLVGKPFGHGVESPRESPQRIRWDAGRDDGWAAARKTGARAPGSPAAVYHLPGIAVTMCPFTGSGRNDPTRTGEQATGRVMTEYQRLQQALDSIGALANPAEAHGVLIGMWIGGGPAEESRWLAELVEEDQPPQAPPSALSELYQRLVEQVTTADNLGLDLVLPDEETSLKTQVEGLIDFAQGVLYGYAIENGPARRALGDDAREVFDDLGDIAQLDPESVKTEDDAFDIHQIEEYLSSALLVMYLQLHPPIPETAGSQRLQ
;
A
#
# COMPACT_ATOMS: atom_id res chain seq x y z
N MET A 1 -6.02 -7.75 11.07
CA MET A 1 -6.65 -6.51 10.55
C MET A 1 -8.16 -6.59 10.32
N ARG A 2 -8.73 -7.52 9.52
CA ARG A 2 -10.16 -7.52 9.10
C ARG A 2 -11.22 -7.34 10.22
N ALA A 3 -10.95 -7.73 11.47
CA ALA A 3 -11.83 -7.45 12.62
C ALA A 3 -11.93 -5.95 12.99
N HIS A 4 -10.89 -5.16 12.76
CA HIS A 4 -10.91 -3.70 12.99
C HIS A 4 -11.75 -2.95 11.95
N PHE A 5 -11.82 -3.42 10.69
CA PHE A 5 -12.73 -2.86 9.69
C PHE A 5 -14.20 -2.94 10.12
N ALA A 6 -14.61 -4.03 10.79
CA ALA A 6 -15.95 -4.14 11.38
C ALA A 6 -16.18 -3.14 12.53
N ALA A 7 -15.12 -2.77 13.27
CA ALA A 7 -15.19 -1.75 14.32
C ALA A 7 -15.21 -0.30 13.77
N LEU A 8 -14.89 -0.11 12.48
CA LEU A 8 -14.93 1.19 11.78
C LEU A 8 -16.30 1.50 11.12
N GLY A 9 -17.31 0.65 11.32
CA GLY A 9 -18.72 1.01 11.12
C GLY A 9 -19.32 0.74 9.74
N MET A 10 -18.61 0.08 8.83
CA MET A 10 -19.17 -0.33 7.53
C MET A 10 -20.02 -1.60 7.67
N GLY A 11 -21.30 -1.41 8.00
CA GLY A 11 -22.35 -2.44 8.01
C GLY A 11 -23.46 -2.16 6.99
N PRO A 12 -24.18 -3.18 6.50
CA PRO A 12 -25.20 -3.00 5.46
C PRO A 12 -26.39 -2.17 5.96
N LEU A 13 -26.66 -1.05 5.30
CA LEU A 13 -27.74 -0.11 5.66
C LEU A 13 -29.13 -0.73 5.41
N GLY A 14 -29.85 -1.04 6.49
CA GLY A 14 -31.11 -1.79 6.43
C GLY A 14 -32.18 -1.37 7.44
N GLY A 15 -32.85 -0.24 7.20
CA GLY A 15 -34.28 -0.08 7.52
C GLY A 15 -34.70 0.52 8.87
N SER A 16 -35.68 1.44 8.76
CA SER A 16 -36.62 1.95 9.79
C SER A 16 -36.09 2.78 10.98
N GLU A 17 -36.64 3.99 11.06
CA GLU A 17 -36.67 4.84 12.26
C GLU A 17 -37.50 4.20 13.38
N GLN A 18 -37.13 4.44 14.66
CA GLN A 18 -38.11 4.78 15.70
C GLN A 18 -37.52 5.83 16.66
N SER A 19 -38.36 6.75 17.13
CA SER A 19 -37.99 7.84 18.04
C SER A 19 -38.61 7.62 19.43
N PHE A 20 -37.85 7.88 20.49
CA PHE A 20 -38.35 7.96 21.87
C PHE A 20 -37.56 8.96 22.71
N ASP A 21 -38.10 10.17 22.87
CA ASP A 21 -37.81 11.06 23.99
C ASP A 21 -38.55 10.58 25.25
N LEU A 22 -37.89 10.55 26.41
CA LEU A 22 -38.54 10.85 27.71
C LEU A 22 -37.53 11.39 28.74
N VAL A 23 -38.05 12.18 29.69
CA VAL A 23 -37.29 13.08 30.59
C VAL A 23 -37.06 12.47 31.99
N GLY A 24 -35.87 12.67 32.56
CA GLY A 24 -35.58 12.33 33.97
C GLY A 24 -34.26 12.88 34.54
N LYS A 25 -34.32 13.91 35.40
CA LYS A 25 -33.27 14.47 36.27
C LYS A 25 -33.94 14.98 37.57
N PRO A 26 -33.21 15.37 38.65
CA PRO A 26 -31.76 15.46 38.88
C PRO A 26 -31.33 14.36 39.91
N PHE A 27 -30.37 14.45 40.85
CA PHE A 27 -29.49 15.52 41.38
C PHE A 27 -28.28 14.89 42.13
N GLY A 28 -27.14 15.60 42.22
CA GLY A 28 -25.99 15.21 43.06
C GLY A 28 -24.73 16.02 42.74
N HIS A 29 -24.10 16.65 43.74
CA HIS A 29 -22.92 17.51 43.56
C HIS A 29 -21.60 16.80 43.85
N GLY A 30 -20.61 17.04 42.98
CA GLY A 30 -19.17 16.86 43.22
C GLY A 30 -18.42 17.90 42.38
N VAL A 31 -17.36 18.50 42.92
CA VAL A 31 -16.61 19.59 42.25
C VAL A 31 -15.16 19.19 42.13
N GLU A 32 -14.66 19.08 40.90
CA GLU A 32 -13.22 19.06 40.62
C GLU A 32 -12.92 19.73 39.26
N SER A 33 -11.67 20.15 39.08
CA SER A 33 -11.27 21.12 38.05
C SER A 33 -11.06 20.48 36.67
N PRO A 34 -11.38 21.16 35.55
CA PRO A 34 -11.17 20.61 34.22
C PRO A 34 -9.69 20.44 33.90
N ARG A 35 -9.26 19.19 33.69
CA ARG A 35 -8.12 18.88 32.82
C ARG A 35 -8.67 18.73 31.41
N GLU A 36 -8.15 19.48 30.47
CA GLU A 36 -8.56 19.38 29.07
C GLU A 36 -8.10 18.03 28.51
N SER A 37 -9.07 17.13 28.26
CA SER A 37 -8.82 15.90 27.51
C SER A 37 -8.48 16.25 26.06
N PRO A 38 -7.46 15.61 25.44
CA PRO A 38 -7.24 15.72 24.01
C PRO A 38 -8.54 15.39 23.25
N GLN A 39 -8.94 16.29 22.36
CA GLN A 39 -10.17 16.12 21.59
C GLN A 39 -9.99 14.93 20.64
N ARG A 40 -10.60 13.78 20.97
CA ARG A 40 -10.74 12.66 20.02
C ARG A 40 -11.51 13.19 18.80
N ILE A 41 -10.80 13.39 17.69
CA ILE A 41 -11.43 13.67 16.40
C ILE A 41 -12.19 12.41 16.01
N ARG A 42 -13.51 12.44 16.20
CA ARG A 42 -14.40 11.39 15.71
C ARG A 42 -14.60 11.61 14.21
N TRP A 43 -14.22 10.60 13.43
CA TRP A 43 -14.64 10.50 12.03
C TRP A 43 -16.12 10.07 11.99
N ASP A 44 -17.03 11.03 11.91
CA ASP A 44 -18.45 10.77 11.64
C ASP A 44 -18.61 10.53 10.13
N ALA A 45 -18.69 9.25 9.73
CA ALA A 45 -18.81 8.82 8.33
C ALA A 45 -20.22 9.07 7.71
N GLY A 46 -20.86 10.20 8.00
CA GLY A 46 -22.22 10.50 7.53
C GLY A 46 -22.66 11.96 7.70
N ARG A 47 -22.85 12.63 6.54
CA ARG A 47 -23.12 14.06 6.25
C ARG A 47 -21.87 14.89 5.94
N ASP A 48 -21.81 15.78 4.95
CA ASP A 48 -22.57 16.02 3.70
C ASP A 48 -21.53 16.62 2.71
N ASP A 49 -21.59 16.54 1.38
CA ASP A 49 -22.66 16.20 0.41
C ASP A 49 -22.02 15.54 -0.85
N GLY A 50 -22.81 15.18 -1.87
CA GLY A 50 -22.41 15.35 -3.28
C GLY A 50 -21.92 14.15 -4.10
N TRP A 51 -21.75 12.95 -3.54
CA TRP A 51 -21.20 11.79 -4.26
C TRP A 51 -22.08 11.17 -5.38
N ALA A 52 -23.21 11.79 -5.75
CA ALA A 52 -24.18 11.18 -6.68
C ALA A 52 -24.92 12.18 -7.61
N ALA A 53 -24.27 13.22 -8.15
CA ALA A 53 -24.97 14.26 -8.94
C ALA A 53 -24.26 14.89 -10.17
N ALA A 54 -23.19 14.31 -10.73
CA ALA A 54 -22.65 14.66 -12.07
C ALA A 54 -21.76 13.52 -12.61
N ARG A 55 -21.61 13.24 -13.92
CA ARG A 55 -21.91 14.05 -15.13
C ARG A 55 -22.65 13.21 -16.20
N LYS A 56 -23.77 13.72 -16.73
CA LYS A 56 -24.41 13.25 -17.98
C LYS A 56 -24.48 14.35 -19.04
N THR A 57 -23.32 14.80 -19.52
CA THR A 57 -23.18 15.64 -20.73
C THR A 57 -21.81 15.40 -21.35
N GLY A 58 -21.76 14.94 -22.61
CA GLY A 58 -20.51 14.73 -23.33
C GLY A 58 -20.06 15.97 -24.11
N ALA A 59 -18.78 16.32 -24.02
CA ALA A 59 -18.10 17.23 -24.94
C ALA A 59 -16.60 16.88 -24.98
N ARG A 60 -16.10 16.42 -26.13
CA ARG A 60 -14.68 16.08 -26.34
C ARG A 60 -13.92 17.32 -26.80
N ALA A 61 -12.99 17.82 -26.00
CA ALA A 61 -12.03 18.84 -26.42
C ALA A 61 -10.75 18.17 -26.99
N PRO A 62 -10.16 18.67 -28.09
CA PRO A 62 -8.97 18.08 -28.69
C PRO A 62 -7.67 18.84 -28.37
N GLY A 63 -6.56 18.11 -28.22
CA GLY A 63 -5.23 18.60 -28.57
C GLY A 63 -4.28 18.99 -27.43
N SER A 64 -3.52 18.01 -26.96
CA SER A 64 -2.10 18.18 -26.58
C SER A 64 -1.33 16.94 -27.06
N PRO A 65 -0.05 17.07 -27.50
CA PRO A 65 0.69 15.96 -28.08
C PRO A 65 1.27 15.04 -27.01
N ALA A 66 1.26 13.73 -27.26
CA ALA A 66 2.01 12.76 -26.45
C ALA A 66 3.52 12.98 -26.64
N ALA A 67 4.27 13.08 -25.53
CA ALA A 67 5.72 13.20 -25.55
C ALA A 67 6.36 11.82 -25.74
N VAL A 68 6.78 11.50 -26.97
CA VAL A 68 7.52 10.27 -27.26
C VAL A 68 8.99 10.45 -26.91
N TYR A 69 9.44 9.85 -25.81
CA TYR A 69 10.83 9.83 -25.39
C TYR A 69 11.61 8.74 -26.15
N HIS A 70 12.51 9.15 -27.05
CA HIS A 70 13.47 8.24 -27.69
C HIS A 70 14.80 8.21 -26.91
N LEU A 71 15.16 7.05 -26.37
CA LEU A 71 16.48 6.80 -25.77
C LEU A 71 17.47 6.22 -26.82
N PRO A 72 18.66 6.82 -27.02
CA PRO A 72 19.62 6.34 -28.01
C PRO A 72 20.63 5.33 -27.46
N GLY A 73 20.48 4.07 -27.87
CA GLY A 73 21.60 3.14 -28.13
C GLY A 73 22.43 2.63 -26.94
N ILE A 74 22.07 1.45 -26.42
CA ILE A 74 22.99 0.55 -25.70
C ILE A 74 23.23 -0.68 -26.59
N ALA A 75 24.49 -1.02 -26.84
CA ALA A 75 24.87 -2.16 -27.68
C ALA A 75 25.31 -3.36 -26.83
N VAL A 76 24.51 -4.42 -26.80
CA VAL A 76 24.83 -5.66 -26.08
C VAL A 76 25.68 -6.57 -26.96
N THR A 77 26.94 -6.79 -26.58
CA THR A 77 27.84 -7.71 -27.28
C THR A 77 27.57 -9.15 -26.88
N MET A 78 26.95 -9.92 -27.79
CA MET A 78 26.71 -11.36 -27.60
C MET A 78 27.98 -12.18 -27.83
N CYS A 79 28.48 -12.85 -26.78
CA CYS A 79 29.54 -13.85 -26.91
C CYS A 79 28.94 -15.25 -27.20
N PRO A 80 29.36 -15.96 -28.27
CA PRO A 80 28.83 -17.28 -28.59
C PRO A 80 29.42 -18.37 -27.69
N PHE A 81 28.59 -18.99 -26.85
CA PHE A 81 28.98 -20.14 -26.03
C PHE A 81 28.90 -21.45 -26.84
N THR A 82 30.04 -22.13 -27.03
CA THR A 82 30.17 -23.32 -27.87
C THR A 82 29.97 -24.64 -27.12
N GLY A 83 28.73 -24.90 -26.69
CA GLY A 83 28.35 -26.16 -26.04
C GLY A 83 28.22 -27.35 -27.00
N SER A 84 29.23 -28.22 -27.08
CA SER A 84 29.15 -29.50 -27.80
C SER A 84 29.05 -30.67 -26.82
N GLY A 85 27.84 -31.24 -26.67
CA GLY A 85 27.54 -32.38 -25.80
C GLY A 85 26.74 -33.44 -26.57
N ARG A 86 27.01 -34.72 -26.29
CA ARG A 86 26.35 -35.85 -26.99
C ARG A 86 25.05 -36.24 -26.27
N ASN A 87 24.05 -36.65 -27.05
CA ASN A 87 22.86 -37.31 -26.54
C ASN A 87 23.22 -38.69 -25.96
N ASP A 88 22.66 -39.02 -24.78
CA ASP A 88 22.61 -40.37 -24.22
C ASP A 88 21.16 -40.69 -23.80
N PRO A 89 20.42 -41.53 -24.55
CA PRO A 89 18.98 -41.69 -24.40
C PRO A 89 18.56 -42.84 -23.47
N THR A 90 18.99 -42.83 -22.20
CA THR A 90 18.37 -43.69 -21.16
C THR A 90 18.43 -43.09 -19.75
N ARG A 91 17.47 -42.21 -19.41
CA ARG A 91 17.09 -41.98 -18.00
C ARG A 91 15.62 -41.65 -17.84
N THR A 92 14.81 -42.68 -17.58
CA THR A 92 13.48 -42.53 -16.98
C THR A 92 13.66 -42.04 -15.55
N GLY A 93 13.86 -40.72 -15.40
CA GLY A 93 14.17 -40.07 -14.13
C GLY A 93 13.14 -38.99 -13.88
N GLU A 94 12.18 -39.33 -13.03
CA GLU A 94 11.12 -38.44 -12.53
C GLU A 94 11.78 -37.17 -11.95
N GLN A 95 11.64 -36.04 -12.65
CA GLN A 95 12.22 -34.78 -12.19
C GLN A 95 11.30 -34.16 -11.16
N ALA A 96 11.46 -34.59 -9.91
CA ALA A 96 11.04 -33.81 -8.77
C ALA A 96 11.90 -32.53 -8.71
N THR A 97 11.51 -31.52 -9.48
CA THR A 97 12.12 -30.19 -9.45
C THR A 97 12.03 -29.67 -8.02
N GLY A 98 13.16 -29.43 -7.37
CA GLY A 98 13.18 -28.81 -6.05
C GLY A 98 12.59 -27.41 -6.16
N ARG A 99 11.33 -27.24 -5.75
CA ARG A 99 10.60 -25.98 -5.92
C ARG A 99 11.25 -24.91 -5.05
N VAL A 100 12.01 -24.03 -5.69
CA VAL A 100 12.48 -22.78 -5.08
C VAL A 100 11.24 -21.99 -4.67
N MET A 101 11.19 -21.52 -3.42
CA MET A 101 10.11 -20.67 -2.95
C MET A 101 10.22 -19.28 -3.57
N THR A 102 9.10 -18.71 -3.98
CA THR A 102 9.04 -17.30 -4.40
C THR A 102 9.22 -16.38 -3.19
N GLU A 103 9.52 -15.10 -3.42
CA GLU A 103 9.61 -14.13 -2.32
C GLU A 103 8.30 -14.01 -1.54
N TYR A 104 7.17 -13.91 -2.23
CA TYR A 104 5.84 -13.87 -1.61
C TYR A 104 5.61 -15.07 -0.68
N GLN A 105 6.10 -16.26 -1.04
CA GLN A 105 6.04 -17.46 -0.19
C GLN A 105 6.99 -17.39 1.02
N ARG A 106 8.18 -16.77 0.90
CA ARG A 106 9.07 -16.52 2.05
C ARG A 106 8.43 -15.54 3.04
N LEU A 107 7.82 -14.47 2.52
CA LEU A 107 7.16 -13.44 3.32
C LEU A 107 5.90 -13.97 4.01
N GLN A 108 5.08 -14.78 3.32
CA GLN A 108 3.91 -15.42 3.95
C GLN A 108 4.34 -16.30 5.13
N GLN A 109 5.34 -17.19 4.96
CA GLN A 109 5.83 -18.02 6.07
C GLN A 109 6.41 -17.19 7.24
N ALA A 110 6.98 -16.02 6.94
CA ALA A 110 7.47 -15.11 7.97
C ALA A 110 6.31 -14.45 8.76
N LEU A 111 5.26 -14.00 8.08
CA LEU A 111 4.03 -13.48 8.69
C LEU A 111 3.31 -14.56 9.53
N ASP A 112 3.16 -15.77 8.97
CA ASP A 112 2.59 -16.93 9.66
C ASP A 112 3.37 -17.23 10.96
N SER A 113 4.70 -17.11 10.93
CA SER A 113 5.58 -17.42 12.07
C SER A 113 5.46 -16.46 13.25
N ILE A 114 4.94 -15.25 13.04
CA ILE A 114 4.64 -14.27 14.10
C ILE A 114 3.14 -14.22 14.44
N GLY A 115 2.32 -15.08 13.84
CA GLY A 115 0.87 -15.08 14.03
C GLY A 115 0.16 -13.88 13.41
N ALA A 116 0.77 -13.23 12.42
CA ALA A 116 0.14 -12.12 11.73
C ALA A 116 -1.07 -12.60 10.92
N LEU A 117 -2.14 -11.81 10.91
CA LEU A 117 -3.26 -12.01 9.98
C LEU A 117 -2.99 -11.38 8.60
N ALA A 118 -1.86 -10.69 8.47
CA ALA A 118 -1.31 -10.11 7.25
C ALA A 118 -1.14 -11.16 6.11
N ASN A 119 -1.47 -10.82 4.87
CA ASN A 119 -0.75 -11.38 3.72
C ASN A 119 0.43 -10.44 3.33
N PRO A 120 1.42 -10.88 2.51
CA PRO A 120 2.57 -10.05 2.16
C PRO A 120 2.24 -8.72 1.49
N ALA A 121 1.16 -8.66 0.70
CA ALA A 121 0.71 -7.46 0.02
C ALA A 121 0.11 -6.45 1.02
N GLU A 122 -0.84 -6.86 1.84
CA GLU A 122 -1.41 -6.04 2.94
C GLU A 122 -0.29 -5.58 3.90
N ALA A 123 0.60 -6.48 4.32
CA ALA A 123 1.67 -6.15 5.27
C ALA A 123 2.71 -5.15 4.70
N HIS A 124 3.08 -5.26 3.42
CA HIS A 124 3.95 -4.27 2.77
C HIS A 124 3.22 -2.94 2.53
N GLY A 125 1.94 -3.00 2.14
CA GLY A 125 1.08 -1.83 2.05
C GLY A 125 1.03 -1.05 3.36
N VAL A 126 0.82 -1.73 4.50
CA VAL A 126 0.83 -1.08 5.83
C VAL A 126 2.16 -0.38 6.10
N LEU A 127 3.31 -0.99 5.79
CA LEU A 127 4.62 -0.35 5.98
C LEU A 127 4.74 0.95 5.16
N ILE A 128 4.43 0.89 3.86
CA ILE A 128 4.48 2.06 2.96
C ILE A 128 3.48 3.14 3.43
N GLY A 129 2.27 2.74 3.80
CA GLY A 129 1.24 3.63 4.33
C GLY A 129 1.69 4.39 5.57
N MET A 130 2.29 3.70 6.55
CA MET A 130 2.84 4.32 7.76
C MET A 130 3.92 5.34 7.41
N TRP A 131 4.83 5.00 6.48
CA TRP A 131 5.89 5.89 6.03
C TRP A 131 5.36 7.13 5.30
N ILE A 132 4.35 6.99 4.43
CA ILE A 132 3.69 8.13 3.76
C ILE A 132 2.89 8.98 4.78
N GLY A 133 2.26 8.36 5.77
CA GLY A 133 1.45 9.05 6.78
C GLY A 133 2.27 9.85 7.79
N GLY A 134 3.18 9.18 8.51
CA GLY A 134 3.93 9.72 9.65
C GLY A 134 5.39 10.10 9.37
N GLY A 135 5.94 9.70 8.22
CA GLY A 135 7.38 9.71 7.96
C GLY A 135 8.03 8.39 8.43
N PRO A 136 9.37 8.33 8.53
CA PRO A 136 10.08 7.10 8.88
C PRO A 136 9.57 6.41 10.16
N ALA A 137 8.91 5.27 9.99
CA ALA A 137 8.33 4.47 11.07
C ALA A 137 9.23 3.26 11.40
N GLU A 138 9.47 3.01 12.69
CA GLU A 138 10.34 1.93 13.20
C GLU A 138 9.86 0.52 12.81
N GLU A 139 10.78 -0.41 12.54
CA GLU A 139 10.48 -1.81 12.21
C GLU A 139 9.59 -2.46 13.27
N SER A 140 9.93 -2.27 14.54
CA SER A 140 9.15 -2.77 15.68
C SER A 140 7.76 -2.13 15.83
N ARG A 141 7.56 -0.92 15.30
CA ARG A 141 6.27 -0.22 15.30
C ARG A 141 5.36 -0.75 14.19
N TRP A 142 5.91 -1.04 13.01
CA TRP A 142 5.22 -1.74 11.92
C TRP A 142 4.83 -3.17 12.29
N LEU A 143 5.77 -3.97 12.80
CA LEU A 143 5.51 -5.38 13.12
C LEU A 143 4.44 -5.56 14.22
N ALA A 144 4.30 -4.59 15.14
CA ALA A 144 3.26 -4.60 16.16
C ALA A 144 1.83 -4.40 15.59
N GLU A 145 1.67 -3.77 14.43
CA GLU A 145 0.36 -3.59 13.77
C GLU A 145 -0.11 -4.85 13.02
N LEU A 146 0.79 -5.76 12.69
CA LEU A 146 0.46 -6.97 11.92
C LEU A 146 -0.16 -8.10 12.76
N VAL A 147 -0.05 -8.01 14.10
CA VAL A 147 -0.42 -9.04 15.08
C VAL A 147 -1.59 -8.59 15.98
N GLU A 148 -2.23 -9.52 16.70
CA GLU A 148 -3.39 -9.20 17.57
C GLU A 148 -3.01 -8.78 19.01
N GLU A 149 -1.77 -9.03 19.43
CA GLU A 149 -1.22 -8.49 20.69
C GLU A 149 -0.48 -7.18 20.39
N ASP A 150 -0.72 -6.10 21.15
CA ASP A 150 -0.07 -4.77 20.99
C ASP A 150 1.45 -4.77 21.32
N GLN A 151 2.16 -5.84 20.99
CA GLN A 151 3.58 -6.07 21.28
C GLN A 151 4.26 -6.74 20.08
N PRO A 152 5.37 -6.18 19.57
CA PRO A 152 6.08 -6.79 18.45
C PRO A 152 6.72 -8.13 18.81
N PRO A 153 6.98 -9.01 17.82
CA PRO A 153 7.67 -10.28 18.04
C PRO A 153 9.06 -10.07 18.68
N GLN A 154 9.42 -10.94 19.63
CA GLN A 154 10.67 -10.83 20.41
C GLN A 154 11.95 -10.81 19.56
N ALA A 155 11.89 -11.35 18.35
CA ALA A 155 12.85 -11.12 17.28
C ALA A 155 12.09 -11.10 15.94
N PRO A 156 12.37 -10.16 15.02
CA PRO A 156 11.75 -10.15 13.71
C PRO A 156 12.26 -11.33 12.85
N PRO A 157 11.39 -11.99 12.07
CA PRO A 157 11.83 -12.93 11.03
C PRO A 157 12.67 -12.18 9.97
N SER A 158 13.79 -12.77 9.52
CA SER A 158 14.74 -12.05 8.65
C SER A 158 14.09 -11.53 7.36
N ALA A 159 13.14 -12.26 6.78
CA ALA A 159 12.45 -11.83 5.56
C ALA A 159 11.60 -10.56 5.75
N LEU A 160 11.08 -10.29 6.96
CA LEU A 160 10.38 -9.04 7.26
C LEU A 160 11.36 -7.90 7.52
N SER A 161 12.50 -8.18 8.17
CA SER A 161 13.60 -7.21 8.27
C SER A 161 14.21 -6.87 6.90
N GLU A 162 14.37 -7.87 6.01
CA GLU A 162 14.80 -7.71 4.61
C GLU A 162 13.84 -6.78 3.85
N LEU A 163 12.53 -6.96 4.01
CA LEU A 163 11.50 -6.09 3.42
C LEU A 163 11.53 -4.67 4.00
N TYR A 164 11.67 -4.53 5.32
CA TYR A 164 11.77 -3.24 5.99
C TYR A 164 13.00 -2.45 5.51
N GLN A 165 14.18 -3.07 5.52
CA GLN A 165 15.42 -2.41 5.08
C GLN A 165 15.36 -2.06 3.58
N ARG A 166 14.68 -2.85 2.75
CA ARG A 166 14.45 -2.48 1.34
C ARG A 166 13.69 -1.17 1.20
N LEU A 167 12.61 -0.96 1.95
CA LEU A 167 11.90 0.33 1.88
C LEU A 167 12.81 1.49 2.32
N VAL A 168 13.58 1.31 3.40
CA VAL A 168 14.56 2.29 3.87
C VAL A 168 15.57 2.64 2.77
N GLU A 169 16.14 1.63 2.09
CA GLU A 169 17.08 1.83 0.97
C GLU A 169 16.41 2.52 -0.23
N GLN A 170 15.18 2.13 -0.58
CA GLN A 170 14.45 2.67 -1.73
C GLN A 170 14.02 4.12 -1.54
N VAL A 171 13.61 4.55 -0.35
CA VAL A 171 13.21 5.95 -0.10
C VAL A 171 14.37 6.88 0.26
N THR A 172 15.58 6.35 0.51
CA THR A 172 16.79 7.14 0.77
C THR A 172 17.75 7.21 -0.42
N THR A 173 17.60 6.33 -1.42
CA THR A 173 18.41 6.36 -2.65
C THR A 173 17.93 7.45 -3.61
N ALA A 174 18.75 8.49 -3.78
CA ALA A 174 18.36 9.71 -4.53
C ALA A 174 18.03 9.51 -6.02
N ASP A 175 18.60 8.48 -6.66
CA ASP A 175 18.35 8.15 -8.07
C ASP A 175 17.26 7.07 -8.25
N ASN A 176 16.55 6.68 -7.18
CA ASN A 176 15.48 5.68 -7.27
C ASN A 176 14.20 6.26 -7.91
N LEU A 177 13.49 5.42 -8.69
CA LEU A 177 12.33 5.81 -9.49
C LEU A 177 11.02 5.11 -9.09
N GLY A 178 11.07 4.11 -8.21
CA GLY A 178 9.88 3.42 -7.71
C GLY A 178 10.15 2.49 -6.52
N LEU A 179 9.10 1.88 -5.99
CA LEU A 179 9.15 0.88 -4.92
C LEU A 179 9.04 -0.54 -5.47
N ASP A 180 9.76 -1.49 -4.89
CA ASP A 180 9.71 -2.91 -5.24
C ASP A 180 8.50 -3.54 -4.54
N LEU A 181 7.32 -3.37 -5.14
CA LEU A 181 6.06 -3.81 -4.56
C LEU A 181 6.04 -5.33 -4.34
N VAL A 182 5.38 -5.75 -3.26
CA VAL A 182 5.24 -7.17 -2.90
C VAL A 182 3.81 -7.57 -3.22
N LEU A 183 3.64 -8.16 -4.41
CA LEU A 183 2.35 -8.58 -4.94
C LEU A 183 2.40 -10.06 -5.36
N PRO A 184 1.25 -10.72 -5.56
CA PRO A 184 1.20 -12.07 -6.08
C PRO A 184 1.89 -12.18 -7.44
N ASP A 185 2.60 -13.28 -7.64
CA ASP A 185 3.39 -13.60 -8.84
C ASP A 185 2.53 -13.60 -10.12
N GLU A 186 3.08 -13.18 -11.27
CA GLU A 186 2.36 -13.13 -12.56
C GLU A 186 1.84 -14.50 -13.03
N GLU A 187 2.47 -15.59 -12.57
CA GLU A 187 2.02 -16.98 -12.79
C GLU A 187 0.82 -17.39 -11.89
N THR A 188 0.32 -16.49 -11.03
CA THR A 188 -0.95 -16.67 -10.28
C THR A 188 -2.17 -16.24 -11.11
N SER A 189 -3.37 -16.61 -10.68
CA SER A 189 -4.58 -16.22 -11.42
C SER A 189 -4.83 -14.71 -11.35
N LEU A 190 -5.36 -14.09 -12.42
CA LEU A 190 -5.67 -12.65 -12.46
C LEU A 190 -6.52 -12.21 -11.26
N LYS A 191 -7.47 -13.05 -10.85
CA LYS A 191 -8.24 -12.85 -9.62
C LYS A 191 -7.34 -12.69 -8.38
N THR A 192 -6.35 -13.56 -8.23
CA THR A 192 -5.39 -13.52 -7.11
C THR A 192 -4.50 -12.29 -7.17
N GLN A 193 -4.07 -11.86 -8.36
CA GLN A 193 -3.31 -10.62 -8.56
C GLN A 193 -4.14 -9.39 -8.12
N VAL A 194 -5.41 -9.32 -8.54
CA VAL A 194 -6.33 -8.25 -8.11
C VAL A 194 -6.66 -8.33 -6.61
N GLU A 195 -6.85 -9.51 -6.03
CA GLU A 195 -6.97 -9.69 -4.57
C GLU A 195 -5.73 -9.13 -3.85
N GLY A 196 -4.53 -9.36 -4.40
CA GLY A 196 -3.28 -8.78 -3.91
C GLY A 196 -3.21 -7.25 -4.01
N LEU A 197 -3.61 -6.66 -5.14
CA LEU A 197 -3.69 -5.20 -5.30
C LEU A 197 -4.70 -4.55 -4.35
N ILE A 198 -5.87 -5.17 -4.15
CA ILE A 198 -6.89 -4.73 -3.21
C ILE A 198 -6.33 -4.74 -1.78
N ASP A 199 -5.80 -5.88 -1.34
CA ASP A 199 -5.25 -6.06 0.01
C ASP A 199 -4.04 -5.13 0.25
N PHE A 200 -3.18 -4.90 -0.77
CA PHE A 200 -2.09 -3.91 -0.74
C PHE A 200 -2.60 -2.48 -0.55
N ALA A 201 -3.54 -2.03 -1.39
CA ALA A 201 -4.07 -0.67 -1.32
C ALA A 201 -4.82 -0.41 0.00
N GLN A 202 -5.56 -1.40 0.51
CA GLN A 202 -6.15 -1.37 1.85
C GLN A 202 -5.09 -1.26 2.94
N GLY A 203 -3.96 -1.97 2.80
CA GLY A 203 -2.80 -1.84 3.68
C GLY A 203 -2.21 -0.42 3.69
N VAL A 204 -1.98 0.19 2.51
CA VAL A 204 -1.45 1.57 2.40
C VAL A 204 -2.40 2.57 3.08
N LEU A 205 -3.71 2.47 2.81
CA LEU A 205 -4.70 3.36 3.41
C LEU A 205 -4.82 3.16 4.94
N TYR A 206 -4.68 1.92 5.43
CA TYR A 206 -4.64 1.63 6.87
C TYR A 206 -3.41 2.24 7.54
N GLY A 207 -2.20 1.95 7.01
CA GLY A 207 -0.94 2.46 7.53
C GLY A 207 -0.90 3.99 7.58
N TYR A 208 -1.42 4.64 6.54
CA TYR A 208 -1.56 6.09 6.46
C TYR A 208 -2.49 6.66 7.54
N ALA A 209 -3.59 5.97 7.82
CA ALA A 209 -4.58 6.40 8.81
C ALA A 209 -4.08 6.24 10.26
N ILE A 210 -3.39 5.15 10.60
CA ILE A 210 -2.91 4.90 11.97
C ILE A 210 -1.81 5.89 12.40
N GLU A 211 -0.92 6.29 11.49
CA GLU A 211 0.09 7.32 11.74
C GLU A 211 -0.46 8.76 11.56
N ASN A 212 -1.78 8.92 11.46
CA ASN A 212 -2.51 10.20 11.40
C ASN A 212 -2.09 11.08 10.21
N GLY A 213 -1.87 10.46 9.05
CA GLY A 213 -1.43 11.13 7.83
C GLY A 213 -2.33 12.29 7.39
N PRO A 214 -1.79 13.28 6.64
CA PRO A 214 -2.52 14.48 6.23
C PRO A 214 -3.93 14.21 5.67
N ALA A 215 -4.97 14.77 6.28
CA ALA A 215 -6.33 14.59 5.78
C ALA A 215 -6.45 15.06 4.32
N ARG A 216 -6.99 14.21 3.43
CA ARG A 216 -7.11 14.35 1.95
C ARG A 216 -7.23 15.79 1.38
N ARG A 217 -7.97 16.68 2.06
CA ARG A 217 -8.14 18.11 1.70
C ARG A 217 -6.88 18.99 1.87
N ALA A 218 -5.83 18.47 2.50
CA ALA A 218 -4.56 19.13 2.78
C ALA A 218 -3.40 18.56 1.94
N LEU A 219 -3.63 17.43 1.24
CA LEU A 219 -2.72 16.94 0.21
C LEU A 219 -2.65 17.94 -0.95
N GLY A 220 -1.49 18.00 -1.62
CA GLY A 220 -1.37 18.59 -2.96
C GLY A 220 -2.22 17.83 -3.98
N ASP A 221 -2.38 18.35 -5.19
CA ASP A 221 -3.29 17.74 -6.17
C ASP A 221 -2.77 16.36 -6.63
N ASP A 222 -1.49 16.24 -6.99
CA ASP A 222 -0.85 14.96 -7.36
C ASP A 222 -1.01 13.91 -6.24
N ALA A 223 -0.59 14.24 -5.01
CA ALA A 223 -0.68 13.33 -3.85
C ALA A 223 -2.14 12.97 -3.49
N ARG A 224 -3.13 13.78 -3.90
CA ARG A 224 -4.55 13.47 -3.73
C ARG A 224 -5.08 12.54 -4.82
N GLU A 225 -4.58 12.64 -6.04
CA GLU A 225 -4.87 11.71 -7.13
C GLU A 225 -4.42 10.30 -6.73
N VAL A 226 -3.16 10.14 -6.29
CA VAL A 226 -2.65 8.85 -5.76
C VAL A 226 -3.49 8.32 -4.57
N PHE A 227 -3.92 9.20 -3.67
CA PHE A 227 -4.77 8.81 -2.53
C PHE A 227 -6.19 8.39 -2.94
N ASP A 228 -6.75 9.01 -3.98
CA ASP A 228 -8.05 8.64 -4.54
C ASP A 228 -7.96 7.31 -5.31
N ASP A 229 -6.92 7.12 -6.12
CA ASP A 229 -6.68 5.89 -6.88
C ASP A 229 -6.49 4.67 -5.95
N LEU A 230 -5.74 4.82 -4.86
CA LEU A 230 -5.67 3.81 -3.80
C LEU A 230 -7.06 3.46 -3.25
N GLY A 231 -7.94 4.45 -3.09
CA GLY A 231 -9.31 4.28 -2.64
C GLY A 231 -10.19 3.50 -3.61
N ASP A 232 -10.03 3.73 -4.91
CA ASP A 232 -10.76 3.00 -5.96
C ASP A 232 -10.18 1.58 -6.16
N ILE A 233 -8.86 1.41 -6.14
CA ILE A 233 -8.18 0.10 -6.19
C ILE A 233 -8.59 -0.79 -5.00
N ALA A 234 -8.67 -0.23 -3.80
CA ALA A 234 -9.12 -0.92 -2.59
C ALA A 234 -10.59 -1.38 -2.64
N GLN A 235 -11.36 -1.01 -3.67
CA GLN A 235 -12.77 -1.33 -3.88
C GLN A 235 -13.05 -2.13 -5.16
N LEU A 236 -12.02 -2.61 -5.86
CA LEU A 236 -12.17 -3.43 -7.08
C LEU A 236 -12.94 -4.74 -6.81
N ASP A 237 -13.64 -5.24 -7.83
CA ASP A 237 -14.25 -6.57 -7.82
C ASP A 237 -13.28 -7.58 -8.45
N PRO A 238 -12.67 -8.51 -7.68
CA PRO A 238 -11.72 -9.48 -8.20
C PRO A 238 -12.39 -10.58 -9.07
N GLU A 239 -13.73 -10.65 -9.12
CA GLU A 239 -14.47 -11.47 -10.08
C GLU A 239 -14.70 -10.76 -11.43
N SER A 240 -14.22 -9.53 -11.63
CA SER A 240 -14.40 -8.78 -12.88
C SER A 240 -13.43 -9.22 -13.99
N VAL A 241 -12.13 -9.36 -13.69
CA VAL A 241 -11.01 -9.65 -14.62
C VAL A 241 -11.02 -11.07 -15.19
N LYS A 242 -10.86 -11.21 -16.51
CA LYS A 242 -11.03 -12.50 -17.24
C LYS A 242 -10.18 -12.67 -18.52
N THR A 243 -9.40 -11.68 -18.93
CA THR A 243 -8.77 -11.59 -20.26
C THR A 243 -7.28 -11.22 -20.21
N GLU A 244 -6.59 -11.36 -21.33
CA GLU A 244 -5.19 -10.92 -21.49
C GLU A 244 -5.07 -9.38 -21.43
N ASP A 245 -6.11 -8.64 -21.84
CA ASP A 245 -6.18 -7.18 -21.70
C ASP A 245 -6.23 -6.78 -20.21
N ASP A 246 -7.04 -7.48 -19.39
CA ASP A 246 -7.11 -7.23 -17.93
C ASP A 246 -5.75 -7.47 -17.24
N ALA A 247 -4.95 -8.43 -17.74
CA ALA A 247 -3.62 -8.74 -17.20
C ALA A 247 -2.62 -7.60 -17.46
N PHE A 248 -2.72 -6.96 -18.63
CA PHE A 248 -1.94 -5.77 -18.96
C PHE A 248 -2.34 -4.58 -18.08
N ASP A 249 -3.65 -4.34 -17.91
CA ASP A 249 -4.16 -3.26 -17.07
C ASP A 249 -3.73 -3.42 -15.58
N ILE A 250 -3.70 -4.65 -15.05
CA ILE A 250 -3.14 -4.98 -13.72
C ILE A 250 -1.68 -4.50 -13.64
N HIS A 251 -0.84 -4.91 -14.58
CA HIS A 251 0.59 -4.56 -14.55
C HIS A 251 0.84 -3.04 -14.69
N GLN A 252 0.00 -2.31 -15.45
CA GLN A 252 0.07 -0.85 -15.51
C GLN A 252 -0.24 -0.18 -14.16
N ILE A 253 -1.15 -0.77 -13.36
CA ILE A 253 -1.45 -0.29 -12.00
C ILE A 253 -0.24 -0.52 -11.07
N GLU A 254 0.48 -1.63 -11.22
CA GLU A 254 1.70 -1.92 -10.45
C GLU A 254 2.83 -0.94 -10.75
N GLU A 255 3.14 -0.70 -12.04
CA GLU A 255 4.14 0.30 -12.46
C GLU A 255 3.78 1.72 -11.99
N TYR A 256 2.48 2.06 -12.05
CA TYR A 256 1.97 3.33 -11.54
C TYR A 256 2.20 3.45 -10.02
N LEU A 257 1.67 2.52 -9.22
CA LEU A 257 1.78 2.56 -7.76
C LEU A 257 3.24 2.56 -7.29
N SER A 258 4.12 1.79 -7.95
CA SER A 258 5.55 1.74 -7.65
C SER A 258 6.18 3.14 -7.64
N SER A 259 5.96 3.93 -8.69
CA SER A 259 6.51 5.28 -8.81
C SER A 259 5.70 6.33 -8.03
N ALA A 260 4.37 6.25 -8.07
CA ALA A 260 3.46 7.19 -7.43
C ALA A 260 3.60 7.24 -5.90
N LEU A 261 3.77 6.09 -5.24
CA LEU A 261 3.91 6.01 -3.78
C LEU A 261 5.25 6.57 -3.30
N LEU A 262 6.34 6.36 -4.06
CA LEU A 262 7.64 6.98 -3.79
C LEU A 262 7.57 8.50 -3.93
N VAL A 263 6.95 9.00 -5.01
CA VAL A 263 6.75 10.45 -5.21
C VAL A 263 5.88 11.04 -4.11
N MET A 264 4.79 10.37 -3.73
CA MET A 264 3.90 10.81 -2.63
C MET A 264 4.66 10.90 -1.30
N TYR A 265 5.47 9.88 -0.96
CA TYR A 265 6.34 9.93 0.22
C TYR A 265 7.28 11.14 0.18
N LEU A 266 7.99 11.35 -0.94
CA LEU A 266 8.96 12.45 -1.09
C LEU A 266 8.31 13.84 -1.14
N GLN A 267 7.03 13.95 -1.56
CA GLN A 267 6.26 15.19 -1.49
C GLN A 267 5.83 15.54 -0.05
N LEU A 268 5.45 14.53 0.75
CA LEU A 268 5.00 14.73 2.14
C LEU A 268 6.17 14.87 3.12
N HIS A 269 7.25 14.11 2.90
CA HIS A 269 8.44 14.03 3.75
C HIS A 269 9.70 14.39 2.95
N PRO A 270 9.80 15.64 2.44
CA PRO A 270 10.90 16.03 1.57
C PRO A 270 12.25 15.87 2.30
N PRO A 271 13.27 15.26 1.66
CA PRO A 271 14.58 15.08 2.27
C PRO A 271 15.17 16.44 2.64
N ILE A 272 15.69 16.57 3.87
CA ILE A 272 16.23 17.82 4.39
C ILE A 272 17.38 18.26 3.46
N PRO A 273 17.28 19.41 2.76
CA PRO A 273 18.30 19.80 1.80
C PRO A 273 19.61 20.10 2.51
N GLU A 274 20.74 19.58 1.99
CA GLU A 274 22.09 19.86 2.49
C GLU A 274 22.44 21.36 2.34
N THR A 275 22.00 22.16 3.29
CA THR A 275 21.87 23.60 3.08
C THR A 275 23.19 24.33 3.35
N ALA A 276 23.89 24.66 2.27
CA ALA A 276 24.83 25.78 2.17
C ALA A 276 26.06 25.79 3.12
N GLY A 277 26.57 24.63 3.52
CA GLY A 277 27.76 24.54 4.38
C GLY A 277 29.08 25.05 3.77
N SER A 278 29.21 25.06 2.44
CA SER A 278 30.51 25.17 1.74
C SER A 278 30.76 26.49 0.99
N GLN A 279 29.96 27.54 1.20
CA GLN A 279 30.18 28.87 0.57
C GLN A 279 30.57 29.98 1.57
N ARG A 280 31.44 29.65 2.54
CA ARG A 280 32.37 30.60 3.17
C ARG A 280 33.73 29.92 3.37
N LEU A 281 34.81 30.67 3.19
CA LEU A 281 36.22 30.25 3.28
C LEU A 281 36.79 29.46 2.08
N GLN A 282 36.84 30.11 0.92
CA GLN A 282 38.13 30.56 0.36
C GLN A 282 37.95 31.73 -0.60
#